data_AF-A0A6L3ANV2-F1
#
_entry.id   AF-A0A6L3ANV2-F1
#
_cell.length_a   1.000
_cell.length_b   1.000
_cell.length_c   1.000
_cell.angle_alpha   90.00
_cell.angle_beta   90.00
_cell.angle_gamma   90.00
#
_symmetry.space_group_name_H-M   'P 1'
#
loop_
_entity.id
_entity.type
_entity.pdbx_description
1 polymer ?
#
loop_
_entity_poly.entity_id
_entity_poly.type
_entity_poly.pdbx_seq_one_letter_code
_entity_poly.pdbx_strand_id
1 'polypeptide(L)'
;MTTAVLENAVISRVGSEKEDVQLFIEERLKAFDEAIEGHEFLEIDGDIDGSTPQEHLLKIINHKLECAFAISIDAVIRQDLGFVIDALETGTTNRLHGVTRIVGYYSRVSNWNKSKIGELNDRHMGRYSVR
;
A
#
# COMPACT_ATOMS: atom_id res chain seq x y z
N MET A 1 -4.98 -30.06 -40.62
CA MET A 1 -4.45 -29.24 -39.52
C MET A 1 -5.63 -28.52 -38.91
N THR A 2 -6.08 -28.98 -37.74
CA THR A 2 -7.35 -28.57 -37.12
C THR A 2 -7.00 -27.65 -35.96
N THR A 3 -7.33 -26.37 -36.10
CA THR A 3 -7.02 -25.33 -35.12
C THR A 3 -8.04 -25.39 -33.98
N ALA A 4 -7.59 -25.71 -32.77
CA ALA A 4 -8.41 -25.64 -31.57
C ALA A 4 -8.63 -24.18 -31.18
N VAL A 5 -9.89 -23.74 -31.18
CA VAL A 5 -10.31 -22.45 -30.63
C VAL A 5 -10.57 -22.67 -29.14
N LEU A 6 -9.78 -22.03 -28.28
CA LEU A 6 -10.03 -21.96 -26.85
C LEU A 6 -11.21 -21.01 -26.63
N GLU A 7 -12.38 -21.56 -26.33
CA GLU A 7 -13.50 -20.81 -25.81
C GLU A 7 -13.12 -20.30 -24.41
N ASN A 8 -12.87 -18.99 -24.29
CA ASN A 8 -12.82 -18.34 -23.00
C ASN A 8 -14.21 -18.46 -22.37
N ALA A 9 -14.34 -19.35 -21.39
CA ALA A 9 -15.53 -19.44 -20.57
C ALA A 9 -15.78 -18.09 -19.91
N VAL A 10 -16.86 -17.42 -20.32
CA VAL A 10 -17.43 -16.29 -19.60
C VAL A 10 -17.89 -16.86 -18.27
N ILE A 11 -17.07 -16.70 -17.23
CA ILE A 11 -17.46 -17.01 -15.86
C ILE A 11 -18.60 -16.04 -15.53
N SER A 12 -19.81 -16.58 -15.52
CA SER A 12 -21.01 -15.93 -15.01
C SER A 12 -20.80 -15.65 -13.53
N ARG A 13 -20.31 -14.45 -13.21
CA ARG A 13 -20.25 -13.95 -11.83
C ARG A 13 -21.68 -13.65 -11.37
N VAL A 14 -22.33 -14.66 -10.82
CA VAL A 14 -23.47 -14.50 -9.93
C VAL A 14 -23.00 -15.02 -8.57
N GLY A 15 -22.01 -14.34 -8.00
CA GLY A 15 -21.68 -14.49 -6.59
C GLY A 15 -22.69 -13.68 -5.76
N SER A 16 -23.11 -14.21 -4.62
CA SER A 16 -23.80 -13.42 -3.62
C SER A 16 -22.87 -12.26 -3.19
N GLU A 17 -23.38 -11.04 -3.01
CA GLU A 17 -22.56 -9.89 -2.56
C GLU A 17 -21.71 -10.20 -1.32
N LYS A 18 -22.16 -11.14 -0.47
CA LYS A 18 -21.43 -11.62 0.70
C LYS A 18 -20.23 -12.51 0.37
N GLU A 19 -20.34 -13.37 -0.63
CA GLU A 19 -19.26 -14.25 -1.08
C GLU A 19 -18.13 -13.42 -1.70
N ASP A 20 -18.48 -12.40 -2.49
CA ASP A 20 -17.49 -11.49 -3.09
C ASP A 20 -16.71 -10.70 -2.02
N VAL A 21 -17.39 -10.25 -0.96
CA VAL A 21 -16.74 -9.55 0.16
C VAL A 21 -15.83 -10.51 0.95
N GLN A 22 -16.28 -11.73 1.19
CA GLN A 22 -15.46 -12.73 1.90
C GLN A 22 -14.21 -13.06 1.10
N LEU A 23 -14.35 -13.32 -0.21
CA LEU A 23 -13.23 -13.60 -1.11
C LEU A 23 -12.21 -12.46 -1.09
N PHE A 24 -12.69 -11.21 -1.14
CA PHE A 24 -11.83 -10.03 -1.08
C PHE A 24 -11.04 -9.97 0.24
N ILE A 25 -11.67 -10.24 1.38
CA ILE A 25 -11.00 -10.23 2.69
C ILE A 25 -9.93 -11.32 2.74
N GLU A 26 -10.26 -12.54 2.29
CA GLU A 26 -9.33 -13.67 2.27
C GLU A 26 -8.12 -13.39 1.37
N GLU A 27 -8.34 -12.83 0.17
CA GLU A 27 -7.26 -12.42 -0.75
C GLU A 27 -6.32 -11.40 -0.09
N ARG A 28 -6.88 -10.40 0.62
CA ARG A 28 -6.09 -9.36 1.28
C ARG A 28 -5.27 -9.90 2.44
N LEU A 29 -5.86 -10.76 3.28
CA LEU A 29 -5.16 -11.38 4.41
C LEU A 29 -4.07 -12.35 3.92
N LYS A 30 -4.36 -13.16 2.89
CA LYS A 30 -3.38 -14.08 2.30
C LYS A 30 -2.20 -13.33 1.68
N ALA A 31 -2.46 -12.24 0.97
CA ALA A 31 -1.40 -11.42 0.41
C ALA A 31 -0.52 -10.77 1.49
N PHE A 32 -1.11 -10.39 2.63
CA PHE A 32 -0.36 -9.88 3.76
C PHE A 32 0.49 -10.97 4.43
N ASP A 33 -0.08 -12.16 4.65
CA ASP A 33 0.61 -13.32 5.20
C ASP A 33 1.82 -13.73 4.34
N GLU A 34 1.63 -13.91 3.03
CA GLU A 34 2.69 -14.21 2.08
C GLU A 34 3.79 -13.12 2.07
N ALA A 35 3.42 -11.86 2.22
CA ALA A 35 4.36 -10.75 2.27
C ALA A 35 5.21 -10.76 3.55
N ILE A 36 4.64 -11.14 4.70
CA ILE A 36 5.39 -11.27 5.96
C ILE A 36 6.25 -12.54 5.96
N GLU A 37 5.73 -13.69 5.52
CA GLU A 37 6.49 -14.95 5.41
C GLU A 37 7.70 -14.81 4.47
N GLY A 38 7.55 -14.06 3.38
CA GLY A 38 8.64 -13.78 2.43
C GLY A 38 9.65 -12.74 2.91
N HIS A 39 9.42 -12.13 4.07
CA HIS A 39 10.22 -11.00 4.55
C HIS A 39 11.36 -11.45 5.48
N GLU A 40 12.52 -10.79 5.38
CA GLU A 40 13.75 -11.24 6.06
C GLU A 40 13.70 -11.13 7.59
N PHE A 41 13.02 -10.12 8.12
CA PHE A 41 13.05 -9.77 9.55
C PHE A 41 11.67 -9.46 10.17
N LEU A 42 10.58 -9.79 9.48
CA LEU A 42 9.22 -9.63 10.00
C LEU A 42 8.62 -11.00 10.27
N GLU A 43 7.84 -11.13 11.34
CA GLU A 43 7.19 -12.39 11.74
C GLU A 43 5.83 -12.10 12.38
N ILE A 44 4.82 -12.91 12.05
CA ILE A 44 3.53 -12.89 12.74
C ILE A 44 3.64 -13.77 14.00
N ASP A 45 3.60 -13.15 15.17
CA ASP A 45 3.72 -13.85 16.46
C ASP A 45 2.37 -14.34 16.99
N GLY A 46 1.28 -13.71 16.55
CA GLY A 46 -0.07 -14.09 16.93
C GLY A 46 -1.05 -12.93 16.79
N ASP A 47 -2.20 -13.06 17.44
CA ASP A 47 -3.27 -12.09 17.41
C ASP A 47 -3.85 -11.79 18.80
N ILE A 48 -4.57 -10.69 18.87
CA ILE A 48 -5.31 -10.23 20.03
C ILE A 48 -6.77 -10.13 19.60
N ASP A 49 -7.59 -11.01 20.17
CA ASP A 49 -9.03 -11.08 19.90
C ASP A 49 -9.70 -9.72 20.10
N GLY A 50 -10.49 -9.31 19.11
CA GLY A 50 -11.33 -8.12 19.16
C GLY A 50 -12.75 -8.47 18.71
N SER A 51 -13.74 -7.70 19.19
CA SER A 51 -15.13 -7.91 18.77
C SER A 51 -15.40 -7.35 17.36
N THR A 52 -14.51 -6.47 16.88
CA THR A 52 -14.61 -5.80 15.58
C THR A 52 -13.28 -5.88 14.82
N PRO A 53 -13.27 -5.77 13.47
CA PRO A 53 -12.03 -5.80 12.69
C PRO A 53 -11.02 -4.70 13.04
N GLN A 54 -11.48 -3.59 13.63
CA GLN A 54 -10.61 -2.50 14.09
C GLN A 54 -9.96 -2.82 15.44
N GLU A 55 -10.60 -3.65 16.26
CA GLU A 55 -10.13 -4.07 17.58
C GLU A 55 -9.33 -5.37 17.54
N HIS A 56 -9.55 -6.23 16.53
CA HIS A 56 -8.78 -7.44 16.34
C HIS A 56 -7.42 -7.08 15.75
N LEU A 57 -6.36 -7.31 16.54
CA LEU A 57 -4.99 -6.92 16.19
C LEU A 57 -4.14 -8.15 15.89
N LEU A 58 -3.29 -8.06 14.87
CA LEU A 58 -2.18 -8.97 14.64
C LEU A 58 -0.93 -8.39 15.28
N LYS A 59 -0.17 -9.24 15.98
CA LYS A 59 1.13 -8.91 16.55
C LYS A 59 2.22 -9.31 15.57
N ILE A 60 2.99 -8.32 15.14
CA ILE A 60 4.10 -8.49 14.20
C ILE A 60 5.40 -8.19 14.93
N ILE A 61 6.34 -9.13 14.94
CA ILE A 61 7.69 -8.91 15.45
C ILE A 61 8.56 -8.38 14.31
N ASN A 62 9.32 -7.33 14.59
CA ASN A 62 10.41 -6.86 13.74
C ASN A 62 11.74 -7.16 14.43
N HIS A 63 12.43 -8.20 13.95
CA HIS A 63 13.69 -8.69 14.51
C HIS A 63 14.85 -7.73 14.30
N LYS A 64 14.78 -6.87 13.28
CA LYS A 64 15.81 -5.87 12.98
C LYS A 64 15.72 -4.65 13.89
N LEU A 65 14.51 -4.22 14.23
CA LEU A 65 14.26 -3.10 15.13
C LEU A 65 14.14 -3.52 16.60
N GLU A 66 14.19 -4.82 16.89
CA GLU A 66 14.00 -5.41 18.23
C GLU A 66 12.69 -4.95 18.88
N CYS A 67 11.61 -4.87 18.10
CA CYS A 67 10.32 -4.39 18.58
C CYS A 67 9.16 -5.22 18.04
N ALA A 68 7.97 -4.98 18.60
CA ALA A 68 6.73 -5.58 18.13
C ALA A 68 5.71 -4.48 17.81
N PHE A 69 4.98 -4.67 16.72
CA PHE A 69 3.89 -3.83 16.29
C PHE A 69 2.56 -4.57 16.47
N ALA A 70 1.50 -3.81 16.73
CA ALA A 70 0.13 -4.29 16.66
C ALA A 70 -0.57 -3.60 15.49
N ILE A 71 -1.13 -4.38 14.57
CA ILE A 71 -1.84 -3.89 13.40
C ILE A 71 -3.25 -4.46 13.37
N SER A 72 -4.27 -3.62 13.15
CA SER A 72 -5.64 -4.12 13.08
C SER A 72 -5.92 -4.85 11.76
N ILE A 73 -6.82 -5.83 11.80
CA ILE A 73 -7.30 -6.53 10.60
C ILE A 73 -7.90 -5.51 9.60
N ASP A 74 -8.63 -4.50 10.09
CA ASP A 74 -9.16 -3.42 9.24
C ASP A 74 -8.07 -2.69 8.46
N ALA A 75 -6.91 -2.42 9.08
CA ALA A 75 -5.79 -1.78 8.42
C ALA A 75 -5.20 -2.66 7.32
N VAL A 76 -5.01 -3.96 7.58
CA VAL A 76 -4.52 -4.92 6.57
C VAL A 76 -5.45 -4.99 5.36
N ILE A 77 -6.77 -5.02 5.60
CA ILE A 77 -7.76 -5.10 4.52
C ILE A 77 -7.79 -3.81 3.69
N ARG A 78 -7.81 -2.64 4.34
CA ARG A 78 -8.12 -1.35 3.68
C ARG A 78 -6.92 -0.56 3.18
N GLN A 79 -5.74 -0.72 3.78
CA GLN A 79 -4.56 0.05 3.41
C GLN A 79 -3.80 -0.60 2.25
N ASP A 80 -2.92 0.16 1.59
CA ASP A 80 -2.04 -0.41 0.58
C ASP A 80 -1.05 -1.40 1.23
N LEU A 81 -0.85 -2.57 0.61
CA LEU A 81 -0.01 -3.62 1.19
C LEU A 81 1.46 -3.17 1.28
N GLY A 82 1.98 -2.53 0.23
CA GLY A 82 3.36 -2.02 0.23
C GLY A 82 3.56 -0.99 1.33
N PHE A 83 2.62 -0.06 1.49
CA PHE A 83 2.67 0.92 2.58
C PHE A 83 2.67 0.27 3.97
N VAL A 84 1.87 -0.78 4.18
CA VAL A 84 1.83 -1.50 5.46
C VAL A 84 3.17 -2.18 5.74
N ILE A 85 3.74 -2.88 4.76
CA ILE A 85 5.05 -3.53 4.91
C ILE A 85 6.15 -2.50 5.18
N ASP A 86 6.23 -1.42 4.39
CA ASP A 86 7.18 -0.33 4.61
C ASP A 86 7.07 0.27 6.02
N ALA A 87 5.84 0.43 6.53
CA ALA A 87 5.60 0.94 7.87
C ALA A 87 6.08 -0.02 8.96
N LEU A 88 5.88 -1.33 8.78
CA LEU A 88 6.37 -2.38 9.69
C LEU A 88 7.89 -2.51 9.63
N GLU A 89 8.50 -2.33 8.46
CA GLU A 89 9.94 -2.36 8.27
C GLU A 89 10.66 -1.19 8.95
N THR A 90 10.11 0.02 8.76
CA THR A 90 10.76 1.27 9.17
C THR A 90 10.28 1.78 10.53
N GLY A 91 9.18 1.26 11.05
CA GLY A 91 8.47 1.80 12.22
C GLY A 91 7.80 3.16 11.97
N THR A 92 7.78 3.64 10.73
CA THR A 92 7.20 4.94 10.38
C THR A 92 5.79 4.76 9.81
N THR A 93 4.78 5.04 10.62
CA THR A 93 3.37 4.95 10.21
C THR A 93 2.84 6.22 9.56
N ASN A 94 3.58 7.32 9.68
CA ASN A 94 3.18 8.61 9.14
C ASN A 94 3.54 8.71 7.66
N ARG A 95 2.53 9.01 6.82
CA ARG A 95 2.77 9.31 5.41
C ARG A 95 3.73 10.50 5.27
N LEU A 96 4.92 10.24 4.75
CA LEU A 96 5.89 11.28 4.43
C LEU A 96 5.50 11.98 3.12
N HIS A 97 5.78 13.29 3.05
CA HIS A 97 5.54 14.08 1.85
C HIS A 97 6.86 14.55 1.26
N GLY A 98 7.06 14.31 -0.04
CA GLY A 98 8.14 14.93 -0.79
C GLY A 98 7.95 16.45 -0.80
N VAL A 99 8.99 17.18 -0.40
CA VAL A 99 9.00 18.65 -0.39
C VAL A 99 10.21 19.12 -1.18
N THR A 100 10.02 20.07 -2.08
CA THR A 100 11.13 20.72 -2.78
C THR A 100 10.84 22.20 -3.02
N ARG A 101 11.89 22.97 -3.27
CA ARG A 101 11.80 24.40 -3.47
C ARG A 101 11.37 24.71 -4.89
N ILE A 102 10.25 25.42 -5.03
CA ILE A 102 9.69 25.85 -6.31
C ILE A 102 9.08 27.25 -6.15
N VAL A 103 9.28 28.14 -7.12
CA VAL A 103 8.81 29.54 -7.05
C VAL A 103 9.25 30.28 -5.78
N GLY A 104 10.46 30.00 -5.29
CA GLY A 104 11.07 30.69 -4.16
C GLY A 104 10.83 30.10 -2.78
N TYR A 105 9.86 29.19 -2.58
CA TYR A 105 9.54 28.56 -1.30
C TYR A 105 9.46 27.03 -1.38
N TYR A 106 9.57 26.34 -0.25
CA TYR A 106 9.38 24.89 -0.15
C TYR A 106 7.91 24.53 -0.23
N SER A 107 7.56 23.57 -1.09
CA SER A 107 6.18 23.09 -1.18
C SER A 107 6.12 21.58 -1.41
N ARG A 108 5.01 20.96 -0.98
CA ARG A 108 4.76 19.53 -1.18
C ARG A 108 4.58 19.23 -2.66
N VAL A 109 5.36 18.29 -3.17
CA VAL A 109 5.34 17.88 -4.59
C VAL A 109 3.98 17.29 -4.97
N SER A 110 3.32 16.62 -4.03
CA SER A 110 2.03 15.96 -4.25
C SER A 110 0.87 16.92 -4.57
N ASN A 111 1.03 18.23 -4.36
CA ASN A 111 -0.03 19.23 -4.58
C ASN A 111 0.38 20.29 -5.62
N TRP A 112 1.20 19.91 -6.58
CA TRP A 112 1.64 20.83 -7.62
C TRP A 112 0.65 20.90 -8.78
N ASN A 113 0.29 22.11 -9.15
CA ASN A 113 -0.43 22.37 -10.40
C ASN A 113 0.54 22.31 -11.60
N LYS A 114 -0.04 22.27 -12.81
CA LYS A 114 0.74 22.20 -14.07
C LYS A 114 1.78 23.31 -14.19
N SER A 115 1.49 24.53 -13.70
CA SER A 115 2.43 25.65 -13.73
C SER A 115 3.69 25.41 -12.89
N LYS A 116 3.56 24.84 -11.67
CA LYS A 116 4.72 24.50 -10.81
C LYS A 116 5.57 23.38 -11.40
N ILE A 117 4.93 22.40 -12.05
CA ILE A 117 5.63 21.32 -12.75
C ILE A 117 6.41 21.89 -13.95
N GLY A 118 5.79 22.79 -14.72
CA GLY A 118 6.44 23.50 -15.83
C GLY A 118 7.65 24.31 -15.36
N GLU A 119 7.49 25.12 -14.31
CA GLU A 119 8.60 25.87 -13.70
C GLU A 119 9.75 24.94 -13.28
N LEU A 120 9.47 23.79 -12.65
CA LEU A 120 10.54 22.87 -12.24
C LEU A 120 11.30 22.33 -13.45
N ASN A 121 10.58 21.95 -14.50
CA ASN A 121 11.18 21.46 -15.74
C ASN A 121 12.04 22.53 -16.41
N ASP A 122 11.55 23.78 -16.49
CA ASP A 122 12.32 24.90 -17.03
C ASP A 122 13.59 25.16 -16.21
N ARG A 123 13.51 25.09 -14.88
CA ARG A 123 14.68 25.20 -13.99
C ARG A 123 15.69 24.07 -14.21
N HIS A 124 15.25 22.82 -14.39
CA HIS A 124 16.13 21.69 -14.69
C HIS A 124 16.83 21.85 -16.05
N MET A 125 16.18 22.53 -16.99
CA MET A 125 16.77 22.88 -18.29
C MET A 125 17.61 24.18 -18.26
N GLY A 126 17.71 24.86 -17.11
CA GLY A 126 18.41 26.14 -16.97
C GLY A 126 17.70 27.33 -17.64
N ARG A 127 16.41 27.21 -17.96
CA ARG A 127 15.60 28.25 -18.60
C ARG A 127 14.92 29.13 -17.55
N TYR A 128 15.60 30.20 -17.13
CA TYR A 128 15.09 31.14 -16.13
C TYR A 128 14.46 32.42 -16.72
N SER A 129 14.26 32.47 -18.05
CA SER A 129 13.78 33.66 -18.73
C SER A 129 12.27 33.85 -18.53
N VAL A 130 11.87 35.00 -18.00
CA VAL A 130 10.49 35.52 -18.04
C VAL A 130 10.32 36.31 -19.34
N ARG A 131 9.31 35.95 -20.14
CA ARG A 131 8.91 36.64 -21.37
C ARG A 131 7.88 37.72 -21.09
#